data_AF-A0A4Q6AGK5-F1
#
_entry.id   AF-A0A4Q6AGK5-F1
#
_cell.length_a   1.000
_cell.length_b   1.000
_cell.length_c   1.000
_cell.angle_alpha   90.00
_cell.angle_beta   90.00
_cell.angle_gamma   90.00
#
_symmetry.space_group_name_H-M   'P 1'
#
loop_
_entity.id
_entity.type
_entity.pdbx_description
1 polymer ?
#
loop_
_entity_poly.entity_id
_entity_poly.type
_entity_poly.pdbx_seq_one_letter_code
_entity_poly.pdbx_strand_id
1 'polypeptide(L)'
;RQRYRYYRTDPHLRAAHQQHPWSIVWDNHDICTGASREEAIQAFFEWVPVRAMPEKERIYRSLDFGDLLKVILLDTRHIGRDEFIPGTLNRSILGEDQFHWLKDELKSSTARWNIIVNQVLMSPLTSFGKVLTHDSWDGYPKDRERLLRFLVDEGIDNNIVVSGDAHFSYACNLEIDGRSAGVEFLPTSITRGNLDETVGAFLGTLLKGTFEAAIKYFNPSTRYFESEAHGYGIVDLTPNDANCEFWYVDHKELTNVERCGRAINVASGSNYFTTEIANPKKPKFSYPRLAPPEETLYQKGYEIGGQGGESFDGLERLSKSSRLKTIKIRENKKITSLGCEYEDYTSWQKGSSDGKEKKLELNAGEYLRKMTIGIGEEKKSTLVFYIKLVTSEGRVLEAGTPSPTMIV
;
A
#
# COMPACT_ATOMS: atom_id res chain seq x y z
N ARG A 1 16.36 -5.42 6.96
CA ARG A 1 16.10 -4.33 7.95
C ARG A 1 16.95 -3.06 7.70
N GLN A 2 18.28 -3.09 7.80
CA GLN A 2 19.13 -1.88 7.61
C GLN A 2 18.91 -1.18 6.25
N ARG A 3 18.74 -1.95 5.17
CA ARG A 3 18.43 -1.41 3.84
C ARG A 3 17.09 -0.66 3.81
N TYR A 4 16.03 -1.25 4.36
CA TYR A 4 14.74 -0.55 4.52
C TYR A 4 14.89 0.71 5.37
N ARG A 5 15.61 0.66 6.49
CA ARG A 5 15.88 1.84 7.31
C ARG A 5 16.52 2.96 6.50
N TYR A 6 17.54 2.64 5.69
CA TYR A 6 18.23 3.60 4.83
C TYR A 6 17.27 4.25 3.82
N TYR A 7 16.55 3.47 3.00
CA TYR A 7 15.61 4.02 2.02
C TYR A 7 14.49 4.83 2.69
N ARG A 8 14.01 4.39 3.86
CA ARG A 8 12.98 5.10 4.64
C ARG A 8 13.48 6.36 5.34
N THR A 9 14.78 6.68 5.31
CA THR A 9 15.25 8.01 5.77
C THR A 9 14.95 9.11 4.77
N ASP A 10 14.67 8.77 3.50
CA ASP A 10 14.34 9.74 2.47
C ASP A 10 13.04 10.51 2.84
N PRO A 11 13.08 11.84 2.93
CA PRO A 11 11.91 12.63 3.31
C PRO A 11 10.79 12.61 2.25
N HIS A 12 11.12 12.48 0.96
CA HIS A 12 10.15 12.44 -0.13
C HIS A 12 9.41 11.11 -0.16
N LEU A 13 10.12 9.98 0.03
CA LEU A 13 9.49 8.67 0.17
C LEU A 13 8.57 8.63 1.39
N ARG A 14 9.01 9.17 2.54
CA ARG A 14 8.15 9.25 3.73
C ARG A 14 6.91 10.11 3.48
N ALA A 15 7.05 11.26 2.84
CA ALA A 15 5.92 12.12 2.51
C ALA A 15 4.91 11.41 1.60
N ALA A 16 5.37 10.73 0.54
CA ALA A 16 4.49 9.98 -0.36
C ALA A 16 3.74 8.84 0.35
N HIS A 17 4.39 8.16 1.30
CA HIS A 17 3.74 7.17 2.16
C HIS A 17 2.78 7.75 3.20
N GLN A 18 2.98 8.99 3.64
CA GLN A 18 2.06 9.68 4.55
C GLN A 18 0.81 10.20 3.82
N GLN A 19 0.91 10.50 2.53
CA GLN A 19 -0.16 11.13 1.74
C GLN A 19 -1.15 10.14 1.12
N HIS A 20 -0.70 8.93 0.83
CA HIS A 20 -1.48 7.96 0.07
C HIS A 20 -1.43 6.57 0.71
N PRO A 21 -2.49 5.74 0.58
CA PRO A 21 -2.39 4.31 0.82
C PRO A 21 -1.54 3.66 -0.28
N TRP A 22 -0.76 2.64 0.07
CA TRP A 22 0.11 1.92 -0.88
C TRP A 22 -0.27 0.45 -0.94
N SER A 23 -0.52 -0.06 -2.15
CA SER A 23 -0.76 -1.47 -2.42
C SER A 23 0.49 -2.08 -3.06
N ILE A 24 1.33 -2.67 -2.22
CA ILE A 24 2.71 -3.06 -2.62
C ILE A 24 2.80 -4.58 -2.82
N VAL A 25 3.56 -4.98 -3.82
CA VAL A 25 4.15 -6.31 -3.99
C VAL A 25 5.66 -6.16 -4.09
N TRP A 26 6.41 -7.19 -3.69
CA TRP A 26 7.87 -7.21 -3.82
C TRP A 26 8.33 -7.44 -5.25
N ASP A 27 9.60 -7.19 -5.51
CA ASP A 27 10.35 -7.64 -6.67
C ASP A 27 11.61 -8.44 -6.27
N ASN A 28 12.41 -8.90 -7.24
CA ASN A 28 13.67 -9.60 -7.03
C ASN A 28 14.60 -8.86 -6.04
N HIS A 29 14.69 -7.54 -6.12
CA HIS A 29 15.58 -6.75 -5.25
C HIS A 29 15.14 -6.64 -3.79
N ASP A 30 13.90 -7.03 -3.48
CA ASP A 30 13.39 -7.10 -2.11
C ASP A 30 13.70 -8.45 -1.46
N ILE A 31 13.73 -9.54 -2.23
CA ILE A 31 13.81 -10.92 -1.71
C ILE A 31 15.06 -11.71 -2.12
N CYS A 32 15.68 -11.38 -3.26
CA CYS A 32 16.97 -11.92 -3.72
C CYS A 32 18.09 -10.99 -3.23
N THR A 33 18.43 -11.09 -1.96
CA THR A 33 19.43 -10.24 -1.31
C THR A 33 20.63 -11.06 -0.81
N GLY A 34 21.59 -10.42 -0.15
CA GLY A 34 22.66 -11.14 0.56
C GLY A 34 22.20 -11.84 1.85
N ALA A 35 20.96 -11.63 2.30
CA ALA A 35 20.34 -12.36 3.41
C ALA A 35 19.57 -13.58 2.88
N SER A 36 19.16 -14.49 3.78
CA SER A 36 18.27 -15.59 3.36
C SER A 36 16.94 -15.04 2.85
N ARG A 37 16.23 -15.82 2.02
CA ARG A 37 14.94 -15.40 1.47
C ARG A 37 13.91 -15.18 2.57
N GLU A 38 13.89 -16.04 3.57
CA GLU A 38 13.00 -15.96 4.73
C GLU A 38 13.27 -14.68 5.53
N GLU A 39 14.54 -14.33 5.75
CA GLU A 39 14.93 -13.08 6.44
C GLU A 39 14.55 -11.84 5.62
N ALA A 40 14.69 -11.90 4.30
CA ALA A 40 14.33 -10.81 3.40
C ALA A 40 12.81 -10.58 3.39
N ILE A 41 12.00 -11.65 3.31
CA ILE A 41 10.54 -11.60 3.38
C ILE A 41 10.08 -11.10 4.76
N GLN A 42 10.69 -11.58 5.84
CA GLN A 42 10.39 -11.08 7.18
C GLN A 42 10.64 -9.57 7.26
N ALA A 43 11.79 -9.10 6.77
CA ALA A 43 12.10 -7.69 6.75
C ALA A 43 11.15 -6.88 5.85
N PHE A 44 10.66 -7.44 4.75
CA PHE A 44 9.64 -6.80 3.90
C PHE A 44 8.37 -6.54 4.72
N PHE A 45 7.80 -7.57 5.37
CA PHE A 45 6.56 -7.42 6.14
C PHE A 45 6.69 -6.51 7.38
N GLU A 46 7.88 -6.39 7.96
CA GLU A 46 8.13 -5.46 9.07
C GLU A 46 8.17 -3.98 8.63
N TRP A 47 8.57 -3.70 7.38
CA TRP A 47 8.89 -2.34 6.92
C TRP A 47 7.96 -1.82 5.83
N VAL A 48 7.11 -2.68 5.28
CA VAL A 48 6.15 -2.35 4.22
C VAL A 48 4.73 -2.51 4.77
N PRO A 49 3.82 -1.54 4.58
CA PRO A 49 2.48 -1.55 5.16
C PRO A 49 1.54 -2.54 4.43
N VAL A 50 1.88 -3.82 4.45
CA VAL A 50 1.07 -4.91 3.91
C VAL A 50 0.62 -5.79 5.07
N ARG A 51 -0.68 -6.13 5.12
CA ARG A 51 -1.17 -7.09 6.10
C ARG A 51 -0.53 -8.44 5.83
N ALA A 52 0.15 -8.99 6.83
CA ALA A 52 0.65 -10.35 6.76
C ALA A 52 -0.55 -11.31 6.62
N MET A 53 -0.53 -12.13 5.57
CA MET A 53 -1.49 -13.22 5.40
C MET A 53 -1.03 -14.39 6.29
N PRO A 54 -1.93 -15.09 7.02
CA PRO A 54 -1.56 -16.20 7.91
C PRO A 54 -0.80 -17.34 7.20
N GLU A 55 -1.01 -17.49 5.89
CA GLU A 55 -0.19 -18.32 5.01
C GLU A 55 1.14 -17.60 4.77
N LYS A 56 2.13 -17.99 5.57
CA LYS A 56 3.50 -17.47 5.59
C LYS A 56 4.04 -17.34 4.16
N GLU A 57 4.31 -16.10 3.75
CA GLU A 57 4.99 -15.74 2.48
C GLU A 57 4.08 -15.50 1.26
N ARG A 58 2.76 -15.44 1.43
CA ARG A 58 1.85 -14.97 0.36
C ARG A 58 1.72 -13.45 0.29
N ILE A 59 2.06 -12.85 -0.86
CA ILE A 59 1.85 -11.41 -1.12
C ILE A 59 0.73 -11.11 -2.13
N TYR A 60 0.43 -12.06 -3.03
CA TYR A 60 -0.58 -11.85 -4.07
C TYR A 60 -2.00 -11.85 -3.50
N ARG A 61 -2.82 -10.92 -3.97
CA ARG A 61 -4.14 -10.58 -3.43
C ARG A 61 -4.90 -9.68 -4.39
N SER A 62 -6.21 -9.54 -4.21
CA SER A 62 -7.05 -8.59 -4.93
C SER A 62 -7.57 -7.48 -4.02
N LEU A 63 -7.91 -6.33 -4.61
CA LEU A 63 -8.52 -5.18 -3.95
C LEU A 63 -9.64 -4.64 -4.84
N ASP A 64 -10.84 -4.51 -4.30
CA ASP A 64 -12.00 -3.98 -5.01
C ASP A 64 -12.27 -2.52 -4.62
N PHE A 65 -12.52 -1.69 -5.63
CA PHE A 65 -12.83 -0.26 -5.48
C PHE A 65 -14.20 0.05 -6.07
N GLY A 66 -15.24 -0.37 -5.34
CA GLY A 66 -16.62 -0.34 -5.81
C GLY A 66 -16.77 -1.11 -7.13
N ASP A 67 -17.69 -0.67 -7.98
CA ASP A 67 -17.94 -1.32 -9.27
C ASP A 67 -16.97 -0.83 -10.38
N LEU A 68 -16.05 0.09 -10.07
CA LEU A 68 -15.18 0.71 -11.07
C LEU A 68 -13.92 -0.12 -11.34
N LEU A 69 -13.25 -0.60 -10.29
CA LEU A 69 -11.90 -1.14 -10.42
C LEU A 69 -11.69 -2.34 -9.51
N LYS A 70 -11.13 -3.41 -10.08
CA LYS A 70 -10.48 -4.49 -9.37
C LYS A 70 -8.98 -4.44 -9.63
N VAL A 71 -8.18 -4.38 -8.56
CA VAL A 71 -6.72 -4.47 -8.63
C VAL A 71 -6.28 -5.87 -8.21
N ILE A 72 -5.65 -6.61 -9.11
CA ILE A 72 -5.17 -7.97 -8.89
C ILE A 72 -3.65 -7.91 -8.82
N LEU A 73 -3.08 -8.09 -7.63
CA LEU A 73 -1.65 -8.01 -7.40
C LEU A 73 -1.03 -9.41 -7.43
N LEU A 74 -0.09 -9.64 -8.33
CA LEU A 74 0.60 -10.91 -8.55
C LEU A 74 1.97 -10.98 -7.85
N ASP A 75 2.46 -12.21 -7.72
CA ASP A 75 3.79 -12.54 -7.26
C ASP A 75 4.48 -13.39 -8.33
N THR A 76 5.31 -12.75 -9.16
CA THR A 76 6.07 -13.45 -10.19
C THR A 76 7.48 -13.81 -9.72
N ARG A 77 7.79 -13.77 -8.41
CA ARG A 77 9.17 -13.87 -7.90
C ARG A 77 9.41 -14.96 -6.86
N HIS A 78 8.36 -15.42 -6.17
CA HIS A 78 8.55 -16.32 -5.05
C HIS A 78 7.77 -17.63 -5.10
N ILE A 79 6.43 -17.60 -5.06
CA ILE A 79 5.65 -18.79 -4.68
C ILE A 79 5.64 -19.86 -5.77
N GLY A 80 5.40 -19.48 -7.02
CA GLY A 80 5.25 -20.45 -8.11
C GLY A 80 6.19 -20.22 -9.30
N ARG A 81 7.23 -19.40 -9.11
CA ARG A 81 8.20 -19.13 -10.16
C ARG A 81 9.26 -20.23 -10.22
N ASP A 82 9.29 -20.98 -11.32
CA ASP A 82 10.34 -21.96 -11.61
C ASP A 82 11.65 -21.28 -12.02
N GLU A 83 12.77 -21.92 -11.70
CA GLU A 83 14.10 -21.48 -12.14
C GLU A 83 14.29 -21.60 -13.66
N PHE A 84 15.12 -20.70 -14.22
CA PHE A 84 15.48 -20.80 -15.62
C PHE A 84 16.45 -21.97 -15.87
N ILE A 85 15.93 -23.08 -16.40
CA ILE A 85 16.74 -24.18 -16.96
C ILE A 85 16.80 -24.09 -18.49
N PRO A 86 17.97 -23.93 -19.13
CA PRO A 86 18.11 -23.88 -20.59
C PRO A 86 17.46 -25.10 -21.29
N GLY A 87 16.70 -24.85 -22.36
CA GLY A 87 16.02 -25.89 -23.13
C GLY A 87 14.69 -26.39 -22.56
N THR A 88 14.30 -25.94 -21.37
CA THR A 88 13.00 -26.29 -20.77
C THR A 88 11.97 -25.19 -21.07
N LEU A 89 10.88 -25.55 -21.77
CA LEU A 89 9.79 -24.64 -22.11
C LEU A 89 8.59 -24.75 -21.15
N ASN A 90 8.48 -25.83 -20.39
CA ASN A 90 7.40 -26.06 -19.44
C ASN A 90 7.83 -25.59 -18.05
N ARG A 91 7.79 -24.28 -17.86
CA ARG A 91 8.09 -23.60 -16.60
C ARG A 91 6.96 -22.66 -16.27
N SER A 92 6.67 -22.52 -14.98
CA SER A 92 5.65 -21.60 -14.51
C SER A 92 6.26 -20.34 -13.90
N ILE A 93 5.61 -19.20 -14.14
CA ILE A 93 5.95 -17.93 -13.49
C ILE A 93 5.10 -17.67 -12.25
N LEU A 94 3.86 -18.18 -12.24
CA LEU A 94 2.90 -18.01 -11.14
C LEU A 94 2.72 -19.29 -10.30
N GLY A 95 3.02 -20.45 -10.86
CA GLY A 95 2.60 -21.75 -10.33
C GLY A 95 1.10 -21.98 -10.53
N GLU A 96 0.66 -23.21 -10.30
CA GLU A 96 -0.72 -23.60 -10.60
C GLU A 96 -1.73 -22.95 -9.66
N ASP A 97 -1.41 -22.87 -8.36
CA ASP A 97 -2.33 -22.33 -7.35
C ASP A 97 -2.64 -20.85 -7.58
N GLN A 98 -1.61 -20.03 -7.83
CA GLN A 98 -1.80 -18.62 -8.12
C GLN A 98 -2.45 -18.41 -9.49
N PHE A 99 -2.11 -19.22 -10.50
CA PHE A 99 -2.76 -19.13 -11.80
C PHE A 99 -4.26 -19.47 -11.72
N HIS A 100 -4.62 -20.49 -10.94
CA HIS A 100 -6.00 -20.84 -10.66
C HIS A 100 -6.74 -19.72 -9.93
N TRP A 101 -6.15 -19.20 -8.86
CA TRP A 101 -6.68 -18.05 -8.16
C TRP A 101 -6.88 -16.83 -9.08
N LEU A 102 -5.91 -16.52 -9.95
CA LEU A 102 -6.00 -15.41 -10.91
C LEU A 102 -7.20 -15.58 -11.85
N LYS A 103 -7.41 -16.78 -12.39
CA LYS A 103 -8.58 -17.07 -13.25
C LYS A 103 -9.89 -16.82 -12.51
N ASP A 104 -9.97 -17.27 -11.26
CA ASP A 104 -11.18 -17.10 -10.44
C ASP A 104 -11.45 -15.61 -10.13
N GLU A 105 -10.41 -14.84 -9.80
CA GLU A 105 -10.53 -13.39 -9.57
C GLU A 105 -11.00 -12.66 -10.82
N LEU A 106 -10.50 -13.03 -12.00
CA LEU A 106 -10.86 -12.43 -13.28
C LEU A 106 -12.29 -12.80 -13.70
N LYS A 107 -12.67 -14.08 -13.62
CA LYS A 107 -14.03 -14.55 -13.98
C LYS A 107 -15.11 -14.03 -13.05
N SER A 108 -14.79 -13.84 -11.78
CA SER A 108 -15.74 -13.32 -10.78
C SER A 108 -15.83 -11.78 -10.80
N SER A 109 -14.91 -11.10 -11.48
CA SER A 109 -14.88 -9.64 -11.49
C SER A 109 -16.10 -9.08 -12.23
N THR A 110 -16.84 -8.20 -11.57
CA THR A 110 -17.91 -7.39 -12.17
C THR A 110 -17.48 -5.92 -12.34
N ALA A 111 -16.23 -5.60 -12.02
CA ALA A 111 -15.70 -4.26 -12.10
C ALA A 111 -15.59 -3.78 -13.56
N ARG A 112 -15.70 -2.47 -13.79
CA ARG A 112 -15.48 -1.87 -15.12
C ARG A 112 -14.07 -2.09 -15.64
N TRP A 113 -13.08 -2.13 -14.76
CA TRP A 113 -11.67 -2.33 -15.10
C TRP A 113 -11.01 -3.38 -14.19
N ASN A 114 -10.19 -4.22 -14.80
CA ASN A 114 -9.24 -5.09 -14.09
C ASN A 114 -7.82 -4.53 -14.30
N ILE A 115 -7.14 -4.14 -13.23
CA ILE A 115 -5.70 -3.85 -13.25
C ILE A 115 -4.95 -5.07 -12.72
N ILE A 116 -4.12 -5.69 -13.55
CA ILE A 116 -3.28 -6.83 -13.18
C ILE A 116 -1.87 -6.29 -12.92
N VAL A 117 -1.49 -6.17 -11.66
CA VAL A 117 -0.16 -5.66 -11.25
C VAL A 117 0.80 -6.82 -11.11
N ASN A 118 1.94 -6.75 -11.78
CA ASN A 118 3.01 -7.74 -11.66
C ASN A 118 4.40 -7.07 -11.76
N GLN A 119 5.45 -7.81 -11.46
CA GLN A 119 6.80 -7.25 -11.34
C GLN A 119 7.46 -7.00 -12.70
N VAL A 120 7.27 -7.90 -13.66
CA VAL A 120 8.12 -8.01 -14.86
C VAL A 120 7.33 -7.87 -16.15
N LEU A 121 7.99 -7.44 -17.24
CA LEU A 121 7.34 -7.26 -18.54
C LEU A 121 6.63 -8.55 -19.02
N MET A 122 5.34 -8.42 -19.37
CA MET A 122 4.48 -9.50 -19.86
C MET A 122 4.56 -9.65 -21.37
N SER A 123 4.48 -8.54 -22.10
CA SER A 123 4.59 -8.54 -23.55
C SER A 123 5.93 -9.12 -24.03
N PRO A 124 5.96 -9.75 -25.21
CA PRO A 124 7.21 -10.13 -25.83
C PRO A 124 8.07 -8.90 -26.14
N LEU A 125 9.34 -8.94 -25.73
CA LEU A 125 10.34 -7.94 -26.10
C LEU A 125 11.51 -8.63 -26.78
N THR A 126 11.50 -8.57 -28.11
CA THR A 126 12.40 -9.33 -28.97
C THR A 126 13.22 -8.44 -29.90
N SER A 127 14.37 -8.97 -30.35
CA SER A 127 15.19 -8.41 -31.42
C SER A 127 15.77 -9.56 -32.23
N PHE A 128 15.71 -9.47 -33.57
CA PHE A 128 16.16 -10.54 -34.48
C PHE A 128 15.61 -11.93 -34.13
N GLY A 129 14.34 -12.00 -33.70
CA GLY A 129 13.67 -13.26 -33.33
C GLY A 129 14.12 -13.87 -32.00
N LYS A 130 14.90 -13.14 -31.19
CA LYS A 130 15.34 -13.57 -29.85
C LYS A 130 14.77 -12.65 -28.78
N VAL A 131 14.39 -13.23 -27.65
CA VAL A 131 13.97 -12.47 -26.46
C VAL A 131 15.16 -11.73 -25.85
N LEU A 132 14.93 -10.54 -25.32
CA LEU A 132 16.00 -9.72 -24.73
C LEU A 132 16.33 -10.11 -23.28
N THR A 133 15.39 -10.73 -22.57
CA THR A 133 15.60 -11.25 -21.22
C THR A 133 14.76 -12.50 -21.00
N HIS A 134 15.27 -13.42 -20.18
CA HIS A 134 14.53 -14.58 -19.70
C HIS A 134 14.01 -14.39 -18.27
N ASP A 135 14.31 -13.25 -17.64
CA ASP A 135 13.83 -12.93 -16.29
C ASP A 135 12.43 -12.28 -16.29
N SER A 136 11.82 -12.10 -17.47
CA SER A 136 10.44 -11.65 -17.65
C SER A 136 9.53 -12.78 -18.11
N TRP A 137 8.28 -12.48 -18.49
CA TRP A 137 7.36 -13.47 -19.07
C TRP A 137 7.87 -14.10 -20.39
N ASP A 138 8.89 -13.52 -21.03
CA ASP A 138 9.59 -14.15 -22.16
C ASP A 138 10.37 -15.41 -21.76
N GLY A 139 10.71 -15.56 -20.49
CA GLY A 139 11.19 -16.83 -19.92
C GLY A 139 10.09 -17.88 -19.74
N TYR A 140 8.82 -17.49 -19.80
CA TYR A 140 7.67 -18.34 -19.47
C TYR A 140 6.59 -18.24 -20.56
N PRO A 141 6.94 -18.52 -21.83
CA PRO A 141 6.05 -18.25 -22.97
C PRO A 141 4.75 -19.06 -22.90
N LYS A 142 4.77 -20.26 -22.28
CA LYS A 142 3.58 -21.10 -22.12
C LYS A 142 2.59 -20.55 -21.09
N ASP A 143 3.08 -20.01 -19.98
CA ASP A 143 2.22 -19.35 -18.99
C ASP A 143 1.63 -18.04 -19.54
N ARG A 144 2.42 -17.27 -20.29
CA ARG A 144 1.90 -16.11 -21.02
C ARG A 144 0.80 -16.51 -21.99
N GLU A 145 1.06 -17.50 -22.85
CA GLU A 145 0.09 -18.00 -23.83
C GLU A 145 -1.20 -18.46 -23.12
N ARG A 146 -1.07 -19.19 -22.02
CA ARG A 146 -2.18 -19.69 -21.20
C ARG A 146 -3.02 -18.55 -20.62
N LEU A 147 -2.40 -17.49 -20.10
CA LEU A 147 -3.10 -16.32 -19.56
C LEU A 147 -3.82 -15.54 -20.67
N LEU A 148 -3.10 -15.16 -21.74
CA LEU A 148 -3.68 -14.36 -22.81
C LEU A 148 -4.82 -15.09 -23.51
N ARG A 149 -4.66 -16.40 -23.77
CA ARG A 149 -5.72 -17.22 -24.37
C ARG A 149 -6.94 -17.32 -23.47
N PHE A 150 -6.75 -17.51 -22.16
CA PHE A 150 -7.85 -17.52 -21.18
C PHE A 150 -8.65 -16.21 -21.20
N LEU A 151 -7.97 -15.05 -21.16
CA LEU A 151 -8.65 -13.75 -21.20
C LEU A 151 -9.51 -13.59 -22.44
N VAL A 152 -8.98 -13.99 -23.60
CA VAL A 152 -9.69 -13.90 -24.87
C VAL A 152 -10.84 -14.90 -24.98
N ASP A 153 -10.63 -16.16 -24.58
CA ASP A 153 -11.63 -17.23 -24.73
C ASP A 153 -12.81 -17.05 -23.75
N GLU A 154 -12.58 -16.42 -22.59
CA GLU A 154 -13.64 -16.06 -21.63
C GLU A 154 -14.26 -14.68 -21.90
N GLY A 155 -13.79 -13.96 -22.93
CA GLY A 155 -14.32 -12.65 -23.31
C GLY A 155 -14.07 -11.55 -22.28
N ILE A 156 -12.96 -11.62 -21.53
CA ILE A 156 -12.59 -10.64 -20.51
C ILE A 156 -11.88 -9.47 -21.21
N ASP A 157 -12.62 -8.39 -21.45
CA ASP A 157 -12.25 -7.33 -22.41
C ASP A 157 -11.85 -5.98 -21.78
N ASN A 158 -11.48 -6.00 -20.50
CA ASN A 158 -11.24 -4.79 -19.69
C ASN A 158 -9.95 -4.85 -18.85
N ASN A 159 -8.88 -5.43 -19.40
CA ASN A 159 -7.63 -5.66 -18.66
C ASN A 159 -6.53 -4.64 -18.98
N ILE A 160 -5.91 -4.12 -17.92
CA ILE A 160 -4.68 -3.33 -17.98
C ILE A 160 -3.64 -4.03 -17.12
N VAL A 161 -2.58 -4.54 -17.74
CA VAL A 161 -1.42 -5.09 -17.05
C VAL A 161 -0.48 -3.94 -16.69
N VAL A 162 -0.09 -3.85 -15.42
CA VAL A 162 0.90 -2.88 -14.94
C VAL A 162 2.15 -3.64 -14.50
N SER A 163 3.29 -3.26 -15.07
CA SER A 163 4.59 -3.93 -14.91
C SER A 163 5.67 -2.95 -14.43
N GLY A 164 6.82 -3.48 -13.99
CA GLY A 164 8.01 -2.73 -13.59
C GLY A 164 9.31 -3.42 -14.03
N ASP A 165 10.35 -3.40 -13.18
CA ASP A 165 11.66 -4.08 -13.31
C ASP A 165 12.56 -3.62 -14.49
N ALA A 166 11.99 -3.28 -15.63
CA ALA A 166 12.74 -3.14 -16.89
C ALA A 166 13.48 -1.79 -17.07
N HIS A 167 13.18 -0.79 -16.22
CA HIS A 167 13.77 0.56 -16.24
C HIS A 167 13.73 1.26 -17.61
N PHE A 168 12.54 1.29 -18.20
CA PHE A 168 12.18 2.13 -19.32
C PHE A 168 10.67 2.37 -19.26
N SER A 169 10.14 3.32 -20.03
CA SER A 169 8.69 3.45 -20.19
C SER A 169 8.21 2.69 -21.42
N TYR A 170 7.16 1.90 -21.28
CA TYR A 170 6.63 1.06 -22.34
C TYR A 170 5.11 0.92 -22.29
N ALA A 171 4.49 0.97 -23.47
CA ALA A 171 3.08 0.69 -23.68
C ALA A 171 2.92 -0.28 -24.84
N CYS A 172 2.16 -1.36 -24.66
CA CYS A 172 1.97 -2.39 -25.68
C CYS A 172 0.56 -2.99 -25.63
N ASN A 173 0.03 -3.33 -26.80
CA ASN A 173 -1.17 -4.14 -26.89
C ASN A 173 -0.79 -5.61 -26.63
N LEU A 174 -1.52 -6.29 -25.74
CA LEU A 174 -1.35 -7.72 -25.49
C LEU A 174 -2.31 -8.49 -26.39
N GLU A 175 -1.76 -9.19 -27.36
CA GLU A 175 -2.53 -9.88 -28.40
C GLU A 175 -2.13 -11.35 -28.49
N ILE A 176 -3.11 -12.22 -28.76
CA ILE A 176 -2.91 -13.63 -29.07
C ILE A 176 -3.84 -14.04 -30.21
N ASP A 177 -3.31 -14.71 -31.23
CA ASP A 177 -4.05 -15.15 -32.41
C ASP A 177 -4.84 -13.99 -33.09
N GLY A 178 -4.28 -12.78 -33.09
CA GLY A 178 -4.89 -11.57 -33.64
C GLY A 178 -6.04 -10.97 -32.82
N ARG A 179 -6.29 -11.49 -31.61
CA ARG A 179 -7.33 -11.03 -30.68
C ARG A 179 -6.68 -10.31 -29.49
N SER A 180 -7.30 -9.26 -28.99
CA SER A 180 -6.77 -8.53 -27.83
C SER A 180 -7.12 -9.18 -26.50
N ALA A 181 -6.11 -9.37 -25.66
CA ALA A 181 -6.25 -9.79 -24.27
C ALA A 181 -6.22 -8.60 -23.28
N GLY A 182 -5.79 -7.42 -23.74
CA GLY A 182 -5.65 -6.23 -22.92
C GLY A 182 -4.48 -5.36 -23.38
N VAL A 183 -4.04 -4.47 -22.50
CA VAL A 183 -2.84 -3.66 -22.71
C VAL A 183 -1.85 -3.83 -21.57
N GLU A 184 -0.57 -3.56 -21.85
CA GLU A 184 0.48 -3.45 -20.85
C GLU A 184 0.96 -1.99 -20.75
N PHE A 185 0.99 -1.48 -19.51
CA PHE A 185 1.48 -0.17 -19.12
C PHE A 185 2.62 -0.32 -18.12
N LEU A 186 3.84 0.01 -18.54
CA LEU A 186 5.05 -0.11 -17.73
C LEU A 186 5.70 1.28 -17.61
N PRO A 187 5.46 2.02 -16.52
CA PRO A 187 6.22 3.24 -16.25
C PRO A 187 7.67 2.91 -15.85
N THR A 188 8.57 3.82 -16.20
CA THR A 188 10.01 3.73 -15.92
C THR A 188 10.34 3.70 -14.41
N SER A 189 11.63 3.56 -14.10
CA SER A 189 12.15 3.58 -12.72
C SER A 189 12.13 5.00 -12.13
N ILE A 190 12.11 5.07 -10.79
CA ILE A 190 12.21 6.35 -10.05
C ILE A 190 13.64 6.92 -10.15
N THR A 191 14.66 6.12 -9.82
CA THR A 191 16.06 6.58 -9.75
C THR A 191 17.09 5.55 -10.24
N ARG A 192 16.66 4.34 -10.59
CA ARG A 192 17.60 3.29 -10.97
C ARG A 192 18.01 3.46 -12.43
N GLY A 193 19.31 3.43 -12.70
CA GLY A 193 19.86 3.51 -14.06
C GLY A 193 19.07 2.67 -15.03
N ASN A 194 18.73 3.29 -16.16
CA ASN A 194 17.88 2.69 -17.16
C ASN A 194 18.64 1.63 -17.96
N LEU A 195 18.02 1.17 -19.05
CA LEU A 195 18.65 0.29 -20.01
C LEU A 195 20.03 0.80 -20.47
N ASP A 196 20.32 2.11 -20.38
CA ASP A 196 21.61 2.71 -20.72
C ASP A 196 22.81 2.18 -19.91
N GLU A 197 22.63 1.83 -18.63
CA GLU A 197 23.73 1.29 -17.79
C GLU A 197 23.99 -0.21 -18.03
N THR A 198 22.97 -0.98 -18.40
CA THR A 198 23.10 -2.44 -18.63
C THR A 198 23.39 -2.77 -20.09
N VAL A 199 22.91 -1.93 -21.01
CA VAL A 199 23.00 -2.12 -22.46
C VAL A 199 24.15 -1.31 -23.06
N GLY A 200 24.95 -0.58 -22.27
CA GLY A 200 26.19 0.05 -22.74
C GLY A 200 27.10 -0.88 -23.56
N ALA A 201 27.06 -2.21 -23.31
CA ALA A 201 27.80 -3.21 -24.10
C ALA A 201 27.19 -3.54 -25.48
N PHE A 202 25.87 -3.39 -25.68
CA PHE A 202 25.17 -3.69 -26.95
C PHE A 202 24.76 -2.42 -27.72
N LEU A 203 24.47 -1.32 -27.00
CA LEU A 203 24.02 -0.03 -27.52
C LEU A 203 25.16 0.92 -27.88
N GLY A 204 26.41 0.63 -27.50
CA GLY A 204 27.57 1.49 -27.83
C GLY A 204 27.78 1.75 -29.32
N THR A 205 27.00 1.10 -30.20
CA THR A 205 27.04 1.27 -31.66
C THR A 205 25.75 1.86 -32.27
N LEU A 206 24.66 2.05 -31.53
CA LEU A 206 23.38 2.55 -32.05
C LEU A 206 22.97 3.90 -31.43
N LEU A 207 22.68 4.90 -32.27
CA LEU A 207 22.08 6.18 -31.84
C LEU A 207 20.68 5.92 -31.26
N LYS A 208 20.28 6.56 -30.14
CA LYS A 208 18.96 6.41 -29.47
C LYS A 208 17.78 6.09 -30.40
N GLY A 209 17.55 6.94 -31.41
CA GLY A 209 16.43 6.78 -32.34
C GLY A 209 16.47 5.48 -33.16
N THR A 210 17.64 4.94 -33.45
CA THR A 210 17.79 3.65 -34.15
C THR A 210 17.42 2.46 -33.26
N PHE A 211 17.67 2.54 -31.96
CA PHE A 211 17.31 1.47 -31.02
C PHE A 211 15.81 1.43 -30.76
N GLU A 212 15.21 2.58 -30.48
CA GLU A 212 13.75 2.67 -30.29
C GLU A 212 13.00 2.23 -31.56
N ALA A 213 13.50 2.62 -32.74
CA ALA A 213 12.96 2.17 -34.02
C ALA A 213 13.10 0.66 -34.21
N ALA A 214 14.26 0.07 -33.84
CA ALA A 214 14.46 -1.37 -33.91
C ALA A 214 13.50 -2.13 -32.96
N ILE A 215 13.34 -1.67 -31.71
CA ILE A 215 12.39 -2.27 -30.76
C ILE A 215 10.97 -2.24 -31.34
N LYS A 216 10.52 -1.10 -31.86
CA LYS A 216 9.18 -0.99 -32.47
C LYS A 216 9.03 -1.85 -33.73
N TYR A 217 10.10 -1.98 -34.52
CA TYR A 217 10.11 -2.83 -35.72
C TYR A 217 9.95 -4.31 -35.39
N PHE A 218 10.68 -4.81 -34.38
CA PHE A 218 10.59 -6.22 -33.96
C PHE A 218 9.38 -6.51 -33.08
N ASN A 219 8.77 -5.49 -32.47
CA ASN A 219 7.65 -5.63 -31.53
C ASN A 219 6.50 -4.71 -31.97
N PRO A 220 5.76 -5.05 -33.06
CA PRO A 220 4.81 -4.16 -33.71
C PRO A 220 3.59 -3.78 -32.87
N SER A 221 3.31 -4.53 -31.79
CA SER A 221 2.25 -4.20 -30.82
C SER A 221 2.66 -3.10 -29.84
N THR A 222 3.94 -2.68 -29.86
CA THR A 222 4.43 -1.52 -29.10
C THR A 222 3.75 -0.24 -29.57
N ARG A 223 3.28 0.56 -28.61
CA ARG A 223 2.64 1.87 -28.82
C ARG A 223 3.50 3.01 -28.29
N TYR A 224 4.26 2.76 -27.23
CA TYR A 224 5.22 3.71 -26.70
C TYR A 224 6.44 3.01 -26.12
N PHE A 225 7.60 3.63 -26.29
CA PHE A 225 8.87 3.20 -25.73
C PHE A 225 9.74 4.44 -25.50
N GLU A 226 10.29 4.59 -24.31
CA GLU A 226 11.26 5.62 -23.93
C GLU A 226 12.27 5.02 -22.96
N SER A 227 13.54 5.01 -23.34
CA SER A 227 14.58 4.24 -22.65
C SER A 227 15.40 5.03 -21.63
N GLU A 228 15.22 6.35 -21.52
CA GLU A 228 16.15 7.19 -20.73
C GLU A 228 15.48 7.99 -19.62
N ALA A 229 14.21 8.35 -19.77
CA ALA A 229 13.54 9.15 -18.77
C ALA A 229 13.25 8.35 -17.49
N HIS A 230 13.21 9.04 -16.34
CA HIS A 230 12.85 8.49 -15.04
C HIS A 230 11.61 9.19 -14.49
N GLY A 231 10.86 8.50 -13.63
CA GLY A 231 9.63 9.03 -13.05
C GLY A 231 8.63 7.93 -12.73
N TYR A 232 7.36 8.15 -13.04
CA TYR A 232 6.25 7.32 -12.58
C TYR A 232 5.08 7.33 -13.59
N GLY A 233 4.12 6.43 -13.36
CA GLY A 233 2.91 6.32 -14.17
C GLY A 233 1.67 6.76 -13.41
N ILE A 234 0.72 7.39 -14.10
CA ILE A 234 -0.64 7.63 -13.59
C ILE A 234 -1.63 6.87 -14.46
N VAL A 235 -2.54 6.13 -13.83
CA VAL A 235 -3.71 5.55 -14.50
C VAL A 235 -4.95 6.23 -13.96
N ASP A 236 -5.59 7.09 -14.76
CA ASP A 236 -6.86 7.73 -14.40
C ASP A 236 -8.03 6.98 -15.02
N LEU A 237 -8.90 6.44 -14.18
CA LEU A 237 -10.00 5.56 -14.58
C LEU A 237 -11.36 6.24 -14.43
N THR A 238 -12.18 6.05 -15.45
CA THR A 238 -13.61 6.36 -15.46
C THR A 238 -14.37 5.13 -15.99
N PRO A 239 -15.71 5.05 -15.90
CA PRO A 239 -16.43 3.91 -16.46
C PRO A 239 -16.21 3.65 -17.97
N ASN A 240 -15.78 4.68 -18.72
CA ASN A 240 -15.64 4.62 -20.18
C ASN A 240 -14.20 4.64 -20.66
N ASP A 241 -13.28 5.16 -19.85
CA ASP A 241 -11.92 5.48 -20.27
C ASP A 241 -10.91 5.18 -19.18
N ALA A 242 -9.79 4.58 -19.58
CA ALA A 242 -8.57 4.49 -18.80
C ALA A 242 -7.46 5.29 -19.49
N ASN A 243 -6.95 6.33 -18.81
CA ASN A 243 -5.87 7.15 -19.34
C ASN A 243 -4.57 6.79 -18.64
N CYS A 244 -3.63 6.25 -19.42
CA CYS A 244 -2.30 5.86 -18.96
C CYS A 244 -1.29 6.96 -19.31
N GLU A 245 -0.71 7.60 -18.30
CA GLU A 245 0.16 8.76 -18.44
C GLU A 245 1.56 8.45 -17.88
N PHE A 246 2.58 8.71 -18.69
CA PHE A 246 3.99 8.60 -18.31
C PHE A 246 4.49 9.98 -17.85
N TRP A 247 4.90 10.09 -16.60
CA TRP A 247 5.38 11.33 -15.99
C TRP A 247 6.86 11.22 -15.67
N TYR A 248 7.62 12.24 -16.07
CA TYR A 248 9.07 12.25 -15.95
C TYR A 248 9.56 13.39 -15.07
N VAL A 249 10.59 13.08 -14.31
CA VAL A 249 11.31 14.00 -13.43
C VAL A 249 12.80 13.82 -13.65
N ASP A 250 13.56 14.90 -13.50
CA ASP A 250 15.01 14.75 -13.41
C ASP A 250 15.37 14.11 -12.06
N HIS A 251 15.93 12.90 -12.09
CA HIS A 251 16.29 12.17 -10.88
C HIS A 251 17.67 12.55 -10.34
N LYS A 252 18.46 13.34 -11.08
CA LYS A 252 19.82 13.75 -10.69
C LYS A 252 19.83 14.99 -9.80
N GLU A 253 18.77 15.79 -9.83
CA GLU A 253 18.64 17.02 -9.06
C GLU A 253 17.28 17.07 -8.34
N LEU A 254 17.25 17.70 -7.16
CA LEU A 254 15.99 17.95 -6.47
C LEU A 254 15.16 18.96 -7.26
N THR A 255 13.98 18.55 -7.71
CA THR A 255 13.10 19.38 -8.52
C THR A 255 11.63 19.13 -8.23
N ASN A 256 10.81 20.18 -8.41
CA ASN A 256 9.35 20.08 -8.43
C ASN A 256 8.81 20.16 -9.87
N VAL A 257 9.70 20.08 -10.87
CA VAL A 257 9.33 20.12 -12.28
C VAL A 257 9.16 18.69 -12.76
N GLU A 258 7.94 18.38 -13.15
CA GLU A 258 7.58 17.14 -13.82
C GLU A 258 7.04 17.42 -15.22
N ARG A 259 7.22 16.46 -16.12
CA ARG A 259 6.74 16.53 -17.49
C ARG A 259 5.99 15.27 -17.84
N CYS A 260 4.76 15.41 -18.33
CA CYS A 260 4.09 14.30 -18.99
C CYS A 260 4.80 14.00 -20.33
N GLY A 261 5.39 12.82 -20.43
CA GLY A 261 6.07 12.33 -21.63
C GLY A 261 5.11 11.88 -22.71
N ARG A 262 4.09 11.12 -22.32
CA ARG A 262 3.06 10.57 -23.19
C ARG A 262 1.83 10.25 -22.35
N ALA A 263 0.65 10.45 -22.93
CA ALA A 263 -0.61 9.97 -22.39
C ALA A 263 -1.36 9.19 -23.48
N ILE A 264 -1.87 8.01 -23.15
CA ILE A 264 -2.53 7.11 -24.09
C ILE A 264 -3.81 6.58 -23.46
N ASN A 265 -4.90 6.61 -24.20
CA ASN A 265 -6.21 6.15 -23.76
C ASN A 265 -6.44 4.67 -24.12
N VAL A 266 -7.18 3.99 -23.24
CA VAL A 266 -7.84 2.71 -23.49
C VAL A 266 -9.33 2.94 -23.27
N ALA A 267 -10.13 2.76 -24.33
CA ALA A 267 -11.58 2.83 -24.22
C ALA A 267 -12.13 1.54 -23.59
N SER A 268 -13.17 1.65 -22.77
CA SER A 268 -13.85 0.50 -22.16
C SER A 268 -14.25 -0.53 -23.22
N GLY A 269 -13.91 -1.80 -23.01
CA GLY A 269 -14.20 -2.92 -23.92
C GLY A 269 -13.33 -2.96 -25.19
N SER A 270 -12.41 -2.00 -25.39
CA SER A 270 -11.52 -2.03 -26.56
C SER A 270 -10.34 -2.98 -26.39
N ASN A 271 -9.86 -3.15 -25.15
CA ASN A 271 -8.58 -3.81 -24.84
C ASN A 271 -7.40 -3.32 -25.71
N TYR A 272 -7.46 -2.08 -26.20
CA TYR A 272 -6.43 -1.52 -27.05
C TYR A 272 -6.09 -0.12 -26.61
N PHE A 273 -4.83 0.28 -26.79
CA PHE A 273 -4.51 1.69 -26.82
C PHE A 273 -5.13 2.31 -28.09
N THR A 274 -6.14 3.16 -27.90
CA THR A 274 -7.01 3.68 -28.97
C THR A 274 -6.58 5.04 -29.48
N THR A 275 -6.07 5.92 -28.61
CA THR A 275 -5.79 7.32 -28.97
C THR A 275 -4.70 7.91 -28.08
N GLU A 276 -3.77 8.66 -28.69
CA GLU A 276 -2.86 9.52 -27.95
C GLU A 276 -3.61 10.75 -27.42
N ILE A 277 -3.43 11.06 -26.14
CA ILE A 277 -4.07 12.19 -25.49
C ILE A 277 -3.13 13.39 -25.59
N ALA A 278 -3.52 14.39 -26.38
CA ALA A 278 -2.71 15.59 -26.62
C ALA A 278 -2.53 16.47 -25.37
N ASN A 279 -3.50 16.45 -24.46
CA ASN A 279 -3.47 17.19 -23.19
C ASN A 279 -3.77 16.24 -22.04
N PRO A 280 -2.76 15.71 -21.32
CA PRO A 280 -2.98 14.88 -20.14
C PRO A 280 -3.78 15.65 -19.10
N LYS A 281 -4.51 14.93 -18.25
CA LYS A 281 -5.26 15.60 -17.19
C LYS A 281 -4.26 16.25 -16.23
N LYS A 282 -4.54 17.49 -15.83
CA LYS A 282 -3.70 18.17 -14.84
C LYS A 282 -3.78 17.41 -13.52
N PRO A 283 -2.65 17.22 -12.80
CA PRO A 283 -2.66 16.63 -11.48
C PRO A 283 -3.69 17.31 -10.56
N LYS A 284 -4.44 16.51 -9.80
CA LYS A 284 -5.37 17.05 -8.80
C LYS A 284 -4.55 17.56 -7.61
N PHE A 285 -4.40 18.87 -7.47
CA PHE A 285 -3.68 19.51 -6.34
C PHE A 285 -4.46 19.51 -5.02
N SER A 286 -5.59 18.78 -4.92
CA SER A 286 -6.31 18.59 -3.67
C SER A 286 -5.75 17.38 -2.93
N TYR A 287 -4.65 17.57 -2.22
CA TYR A 287 -4.11 16.53 -1.35
C TYR A 287 -4.95 16.45 -0.06
N PRO A 288 -5.22 15.24 0.46
CA PRO A 288 -5.69 15.09 1.83
C PRO A 288 -4.75 15.83 2.79
N ARG A 289 -5.25 16.25 3.96
CA ARG A 289 -4.33 16.68 5.02
C ARG A 289 -3.40 15.51 5.35
N LEU A 290 -2.11 15.78 5.51
CA LEU A 290 -1.15 14.80 6.03
C LEU A 290 -1.71 14.12 7.27
N ALA A 291 -1.47 12.82 7.41
CA ALA A 291 -1.72 12.15 8.67
C ALA A 291 -1.02 12.93 9.81
N PRO A 292 -1.74 13.29 10.88
CA PRO A 292 -1.16 14.09 11.96
C PRO A 292 0.07 13.37 12.53
N PRO A 293 1.15 14.10 12.89
CA PRO A 293 2.29 13.52 13.57
C PRO A 293 1.86 12.80 14.86
N GLU A 294 2.67 11.85 15.33
CA GLU A 294 2.36 11.02 16.50
C GLU A 294 2.06 11.84 17.76
N GLU A 295 2.72 12.99 17.91
CA GLU A 295 2.51 13.97 18.99
C GLU A 295 1.10 14.61 18.99
N THR A 296 0.34 14.47 17.90
CA THR A 296 -1.03 14.98 17.76
C THR A 296 -2.10 13.89 17.85
N LEU A 297 -1.75 12.62 18.07
CA LEU A 297 -2.72 11.53 18.26
C LEU A 297 -3.41 11.57 19.62
N TYR A 298 -2.75 12.17 20.61
CA TYR A 298 -3.25 12.34 21.97
C TYR A 298 -3.12 13.80 22.38
N GLN A 299 -4.20 14.39 22.89
CA GLN A 299 -4.19 15.76 23.40
C GLN A 299 -4.64 15.74 24.87
N LYS A 300 -3.85 16.38 25.75
CA LYS A 300 -4.25 16.58 27.15
C LYS A 300 -5.51 17.44 27.19
N GLY A 301 -6.54 16.93 27.85
CA GLY A 301 -7.79 17.66 28.11
C GLY A 301 -7.64 18.67 29.26
N TYR A 302 -8.74 18.98 29.92
CA TYR A 302 -8.74 19.88 31.08
C TYR A 302 -8.07 19.22 32.29
N GLU A 303 -7.16 19.95 32.96
CA GLU A 303 -6.53 19.49 34.19
C GLU A 303 -7.36 19.88 35.41
N ILE A 304 -7.70 18.90 36.25
CA ILE A 304 -8.54 19.11 37.45
C ILE A 304 -7.79 18.60 38.67
N GLY A 305 -7.41 19.50 39.59
CA GLY A 305 -6.70 19.18 40.84
C GLY A 305 -5.97 20.39 41.44
N GLY A 306 -5.69 20.36 42.76
CA GLY A 306 -5.03 21.44 43.52
C GLY A 306 -3.82 20.97 44.33
N GLN A 307 -3.07 21.91 44.92
CA GLN A 307 -1.77 21.68 45.59
C GLN A 307 -1.75 20.44 46.50
N GLY A 308 -0.89 19.47 46.17
CA GLY A 308 -0.63 18.28 46.99
C GLY A 308 -0.67 16.94 46.25
N GLY A 309 -1.03 16.89 44.96
CA GLY A 309 -0.99 15.68 44.13
C GLY A 309 -0.40 15.93 42.74
N GLU A 310 0.20 14.90 42.15
CA GLU A 310 0.59 14.91 40.73
C GLU A 310 -0.66 14.78 39.83
N SER A 311 -0.64 15.45 38.67
CA SER A 311 -1.71 15.40 37.66
C SER A 311 -2.02 13.95 37.24
N PHE A 312 -3.28 13.66 36.93
CA PHE A 312 -3.72 12.37 36.38
C PHE A 312 -3.45 12.28 34.86
N ASP A 313 -2.23 12.60 34.41
CA ASP A 313 -1.84 12.31 33.04
C ASP A 313 -0.96 11.05 33.01
N GLY A 314 -1.44 10.03 32.33
CA GLY A 314 -0.64 8.87 31.91
C GLY A 314 -0.25 9.01 30.44
N LEU A 315 -0.13 10.25 29.96
CA LEU A 315 0.06 10.57 28.54
C LEU A 315 1.39 9.98 28.03
N GLU A 316 2.42 10.01 28.87
CA GLU A 316 3.74 9.44 28.63
C GLU A 316 3.73 7.90 28.50
N ARG A 317 2.62 7.25 28.85
CA ARG A 317 2.45 5.79 28.82
C ARG A 317 1.56 5.32 27.67
N LEU A 318 1.01 6.25 26.88
CA LEU A 318 0.15 5.95 25.74
C LEU A 318 0.97 5.82 24.45
N SER A 319 0.75 4.74 23.71
CA SER A 319 1.29 4.50 22.36
C SER A 319 0.14 4.33 21.36
N LYS A 320 0.39 4.32 20.04
CA LYS A 320 -0.67 4.10 19.02
C LYS A 320 -1.44 2.77 19.18
N SER A 321 -0.85 1.80 19.87
CA SER A 321 -1.44 0.49 20.13
C SER A 321 -2.16 0.39 21.48
N SER A 322 -2.09 1.41 22.32
CA SER A 322 -2.67 1.36 23.67
C SER A 322 -4.20 1.46 23.59
N ARG A 323 -4.85 0.30 23.53
CA ARG A 323 -6.32 0.16 23.58
C ARG A 323 -6.76 -0.10 25.00
N LEU A 324 -7.69 0.70 25.50
CA LEU A 324 -8.20 0.58 26.87
C LEU A 324 -8.95 -0.75 27.03
N LYS A 325 -8.48 -1.59 27.94
CA LYS A 325 -9.07 -2.91 28.25
C LYS A 325 -9.92 -2.86 29.51
N THR A 326 -9.39 -2.26 30.58
CA THR A 326 -10.08 -2.19 31.87
C THR A 326 -9.94 -0.79 32.45
N ILE A 327 -11.01 -0.28 33.05
CA ILE A 327 -10.96 0.91 33.91
C ILE A 327 -11.46 0.58 35.31
N LYS A 328 -10.75 1.09 36.32
CA LYS A 328 -11.00 0.83 37.75
C LYS A 328 -11.11 2.15 38.50
N ILE A 329 -12.15 2.28 39.31
CA ILE A 329 -12.36 3.40 40.22
C ILE A 329 -12.49 2.85 41.63
N ARG A 330 -11.80 3.45 42.60
CA ARG A 330 -12.01 3.18 44.02
C ARG A 330 -12.72 4.35 44.67
N GLU A 331 -13.71 4.04 45.49
CA GLU A 331 -14.50 5.02 46.21
C GLU A 331 -14.56 4.69 47.71
N ASN A 332 -14.56 5.76 48.50
CA ASN A 332 -15.07 5.80 49.86
C ASN A 332 -16.01 7.01 49.93
N LYS A 333 -15.98 7.81 51.00
CA LYS A 333 -16.61 9.14 51.06
C LYS A 333 -16.22 10.10 49.92
N LYS A 334 -15.18 9.75 49.14
CA LYS A 334 -14.67 10.43 47.94
C LYS A 334 -14.02 9.41 47.01
N ILE A 335 -13.67 9.81 45.78
CA ILE A 335 -12.85 8.98 44.90
C ILE A 335 -11.42 8.92 45.45
N THR A 336 -10.91 7.71 45.62
CA THR A 336 -9.59 7.43 46.21
C THR A 336 -8.56 7.01 45.18
N SER A 337 -8.98 6.35 44.09
CA SER A 337 -8.10 6.05 42.96
C SER A 337 -8.82 5.95 41.62
N LEU A 338 -8.08 6.23 40.56
CA LEU A 338 -8.42 5.90 39.17
C LEU A 338 -7.27 5.11 38.56
N GLY A 339 -7.57 4.05 37.84
CA GLY A 339 -6.57 3.29 37.11
C GLY A 339 -7.13 2.61 35.88
N CYS A 340 -6.24 2.23 34.97
CA CYS A 340 -6.60 1.47 33.79
C CYS A 340 -5.53 0.46 33.38
N GLU A 341 -5.99 -0.51 32.59
CA GLU A 341 -5.17 -1.51 31.92
C GLU A 341 -5.44 -1.43 30.42
N TYR A 342 -4.40 -1.60 29.63
CA TYR A 342 -4.46 -1.60 28.18
C TYR A 342 -4.20 -3.01 27.62
N GLU A 343 -4.58 -3.23 26.36
CA GLU A 343 -4.38 -4.51 25.67
C GLU A 343 -2.90 -4.89 25.50
N ASP A 344 -1.99 -3.89 25.47
CA ASP A 344 -0.54 -4.08 25.42
C ASP A 344 0.08 -4.41 26.80
N TYR A 345 -0.75 -4.75 27.79
CA TYR A 345 -0.39 -5.04 29.18
C TYR A 345 0.21 -3.87 29.96
N THR A 346 0.28 -2.67 29.36
CA THR A 346 0.59 -1.47 30.13
C THR A 346 -0.57 -1.16 31.07
N SER A 347 -0.26 -0.64 32.24
CA SER A 347 -1.27 -0.24 33.22
C SER A 347 -0.76 0.90 34.09
N TRP A 348 -1.70 1.67 34.64
CA TRP A 348 -1.39 2.64 35.66
C TRP A 348 -2.55 2.77 36.63
N GLN A 349 -2.22 3.12 37.87
CA GLN A 349 -3.19 3.50 38.88
C GLN A 349 -2.63 4.70 39.64
N LYS A 350 -3.47 5.69 39.87
CA LYS A 350 -3.14 6.88 40.65
C LYS A 350 -4.14 7.03 41.79
N GLY A 351 -3.64 7.25 42.99
CA GLY A 351 -4.44 7.29 44.23
C GLY A 351 -4.14 6.13 45.18
N SER A 352 -4.86 6.05 46.29
CA SER A 352 -4.61 5.03 47.33
C SER A 352 -5.32 3.70 47.03
N SER A 353 -4.93 2.65 47.73
CA SER A 353 -5.62 1.35 47.71
C SER A 353 -6.90 1.32 48.55
N ASP A 354 -7.25 2.44 49.20
CA ASP A 354 -8.41 2.51 50.10
C ASP A 354 -9.74 2.53 49.33
N GLY A 355 -10.78 2.02 49.98
CA GLY A 355 -12.15 2.08 49.46
C GLY A 355 -12.57 0.85 48.63
N LYS A 356 -13.84 0.85 48.22
CA LYS A 356 -14.45 -0.21 47.42
C LYS A 356 -14.10 0.01 45.94
N GLU A 357 -13.63 -1.04 45.28
CA GLU A 357 -13.34 -1.01 43.84
C GLU A 357 -14.61 -1.25 43.01
N LYS A 358 -14.74 -0.47 41.94
CA LYS A 358 -15.65 -0.69 40.83
C LYS A 358 -14.82 -0.76 39.55
N LYS A 359 -15.11 -1.72 38.68
CA LYS A 359 -14.39 -1.90 37.42
C LYS A 359 -15.32 -2.09 36.24
N LEU A 360 -14.85 -1.72 35.06
CA LEU A 360 -15.48 -1.99 33.77
C LEU A 360 -14.43 -2.53 32.80
N GLU A 361 -14.69 -3.72 32.26
CA GLU A 361 -13.90 -4.35 31.19
C GLU A 361 -14.56 -4.02 29.84
N LEU A 362 -13.78 -3.46 28.91
CA LEU A 362 -14.24 -3.02 27.59
C LEU A 362 -14.28 -4.18 26.59
N ASN A 363 -15.29 -4.15 25.73
CA ASN A 363 -15.39 -5.03 24.58
C ASN A 363 -14.38 -4.64 23.50
N ALA A 364 -14.08 -5.58 22.60
CA ALA A 364 -13.15 -5.32 21.49
C ALA A 364 -13.63 -4.13 20.63
N GLY A 365 -12.84 -3.07 20.57
CA GLY A 365 -13.15 -1.86 19.81
C GLY A 365 -14.04 -0.83 20.53
N GLU A 366 -14.49 -1.14 21.75
CA GLU A 366 -15.20 -0.18 22.59
C GLU A 366 -14.23 0.86 23.17
N TYR A 367 -14.70 2.10 23.33
CA TYR A 367 -13.91 3.20 23.87
C TYR A 367 -14.73 4.09 24.81
N LEU A 368 -14.06 4.89 25.64
CA LEU A 368 -14.72 5.89 26.48
C LEU A 368 -15.15 7.09 25.63
N ARG A 369 -16.43 7.44 25.68
CA ARG A 369 -16.99 8.56 24.92
C ARG A 369 -17.23 9.79 25.78
N LYS A 370 -17.53 9.61 27.07
CA LYS A 370 -17.83 10.71 27.99
C LYS A 370 -17.31 10.40 29.39
N MET A 371 -16.72 11.41 30.03
CA MET A 371 -16.43 11.41 31.45
C MET A 371 -17.24 12.54 32.10
N THR A 372 -17.62 12.39 33.36
CA THR A 372 -18.23 13.44 34.15
C THR A 372 -17.65 13.36 35.54
N ILE A 373 -17.15 14.47 36.04
CA ILE A 373 -16.37 14.57 37.27
C ILE A 373 -17.10 15.54 38.19
N GLY A 374 -17.49 15.07 39.38
CA GLY A 374 -18.00 15.92 40.44
C GLY A 374 -16.88 16.26 41.41
N ILE A 375 -16.60 17.55 41.57
CA ILE A 375 -15.56 18.05 42.47
C ILE A 375 -16.17 18.78 43.67
N GLY A 376 -15.44 18.82 44.77
CA GLY A 376 -15.82 19.56 45.97
C GLY A 376 -14.59 19.94 46.79
N GLU A 377 -14.77 20.81 47.77
CA GLU A 377 -13.69 21.26 48.66
C GLU A 377 -13.77 20.57 50.03
N GLU A 378 -12.64 20.05 50.51
CA GLU A 378 -12.49 19.57 51.88
C GLU A 378 -11.15 20.09 52.43
N LYS A 379 -11.17 20.74 53.60
CA LYS A 379 -9.94 21.25 54.27
C LYS A 379 -9.01 22.07 53.35
N LYS A 380 -9.57 22.92 52.47
CA LYS A 380 -8.87 23.75 51.46
C LYS A 380 -8.24 22.97 50.30
N SER A 381 -8.61 21.71 50.09
CA SER A 381 -8.21 20.90 48.93
C SER A 381 -9.42 20.61 48.03
N THR A 382 -9.25 20.76 46.72
CA THR A 382 -10.21 20.28 45.73
C THR A 382 -10.07 18.78 45.57
N LEU A 383 -11.16 18.05 45.79
CA LEU A 383 -11.21 16.60 45.73
C LEU A 383 -12.28 16.15 44.74
N VAL A 384 -12.11 14.94 44.19
CA VAL A 384 -13.10 14.30 43.33
C VAL A 384 -14.03 13.46 44.20
N PHE A 385 -15.32 13.78 44.18
CA PHE A 385 -16.36 13.07 44.94
C PHE A 385 -17.20 12.16 44.06
N TYR A 386 -17.12 12.33 42.74
CA TYR A 386 -17.92 11.59 41.79
C TYR A 386 -17.21 11.44 40.45
N ILE A 387 -17.29 10.26 39.86
CA ILE A 387 -16.89 9.99 38.47
C ILE A 387 -17.98 9.14 37.81
N LYS A 388 -18.40 9.56 36.62
CA LYS A 388 -19.21 8.76 35.70
C LYS A 388 -18.51 8.67 34.35
N LEU A 389 -18.36 7.46 33.85
CA LEU A 389 -17.77 7.14 32.56
C LEU A 389 -18.84 6.47 31.70
N VAL A 390 -18.92 6.88 30.44
CA VAL A 390 -19.84 6.32 29.45
C VAL A 390 -19.03 5.85 28.25
N THR A 391 -19.25 4.60 27.84
CA THR A 391 -18.58 4.02 26.68
C THR A 391 -19.31 4.32 25.37
N SER A 392 -18.67 4.01 24.24
CA SER A 392 -19.25 4.06 22.90
C SER A 392 -20.47 3.15 22.73
N GLU A 393 -20.58 2.09 23.54
CA GLU A 393 -21.72 1.16 23.57
C GLU A 393 -22.79 1.56 24.60
N GLY A 394 -22.63 2.71 25.26
CA GLY A 394 -23.58 3.20 26.26
C GLY A 394 -23.48 2.50 27.62
N ARG A 395 -22.44 1.70 27.87
CA ARG A 395 -22.17 1.10 29.19
C ARG A 395 -21.62 2.17 30.13
N VAL A 396 -21.91 2.03 31.41
CA VAL A 396 -21.62 3.05 32.43
C VAL A 396 -20.80 2.47 33.57
N LEU A 397 -19.71 3.15 33.94
CA LEU A 397 -19.02 2.96 35.21
C LEU A 397 -19.18 4.21 36.06
N GLU A 398 -19.77 4.08 37.24
CA GLU A 398 -20.15 5.22 38.08
C GLU A 398 -19.76 4.99 39.55
N ALA A 399 -19.10 5.98 40.12
CA ALA A 399 -18.58 5.95 41.48
C ALA A 399 -18.75 7.32 42.16
N GLY A 400 -18.99 7.29 43.47
CA GLY A 400 -19.13 8.46 44.33
C GLY A 400 -20.54 8.99 44.43
N THR A 401 -20.68 10.17 45.03
CA THR A 401 -21.95 10.89 45.16
C THR A 401 -21.85 12.23 44.43
N PRO A 402 -22.80 12.59 43.55
CA PRO A 402 -22.75 13.84 42.81
C PRO A 402 -22.59 15.06 43.72
N SER A 403 -21.66 15.94 43.38
CA SER A 403 -21.48 17.25 44.00
C SER A 403 -22.25 18.32 43.21
N PRO A 404 -22.67 19.45 43.82
CA PRO A 404 -23.29 20.56 43.10
C PRO A 404 -22.43 21.15 41.97
N THR A 405 -21.10 20.95 42.01
CA THR A 405 -20.18 21.37 40.95
C THR A 405 -19.76 20.17 40.10
N MET A 406 -20.22 20.14 38.85
CA MET A 406 -19.98 19.07 37.89
C MET A 406 -19.22 19.60 36.67
N ILE A 407 -18.16 18.90 36.27
CA ILE A 407 -17.38 19.16 35.06
C ILE A 407 -17.61 17.99 34.10
N VAL A 408 -17.94 18.30 32.85
CA VAL A 408 -18.23 17.33 31.78
C VAL A 408 -17.11 17.34 30.76
#